data_AF-A0A928DQ16-F1
#
_entry.id   AF-A0A928DQ16-F1
#
_cell.length_a   1.000
_cell.length_b   1.000
_cell.length_c   1.000
_cell.angle_alpha   90.00
_cell.angle_beta   90.00
_cell.angle_gamma   90.00
#
_symmetry.space_group_name_H-M   'P 1'
#
loop_
_entity.id
_entity.type
_entity.pdbx_description
1 polymer ?
#
loop_
_entity_poly.entity_id
_entity_poly.type
_entity_poly.pdbx_seq_one_letter_code
_entity_poly.pdbx_strand_id
1 'polypeptide(L)' 'MAKALNIERVSLMVLGLLGAYAVVSHGYDSVFIVNKHITVLVGRNGYSFKDHKTGKTPSKEMQKLIIRCIKKNQEK' A
#
# COMPACT_ATOMS: atom_id res chain seq x y z
N MET A 1 -20.11 -1.41 -12.13
CA MET A 1 -20.06 -0.98 -10.72
C MET A 1 -18.67 -1.28 -10.16
N ALA A 2 -17.78 -0.28 -10.08
CA ALA A 2 -16.48 -0.48 -9.44
C ALA A 2 -16.69 -0.52 -7.93
N LYS A 3 -16.44 -1.68 -7.30
CA LYS A 3 -16.39 -1.77 -5.82
C LYS A 3 -15.41 -0.71 -5.33
N ALA A 4 -15.86 0.20 -4.49
CA ALA A 4 -15.00 1.18 -3.86
C ALA A 4 -13.92 0.43 -3.06
N LEU A 5 -12.68 0.51 -3.53
CA LEU A 5 -11.53 -0.03 -2.80
C LEU A 5 -11.40 0.77 -1.51
N ASN A 6 -11.51 0.10 -0.37
CA ASN A 6 -11.28 0.75 0.92
C ASN A 6 -9.77 0.86 1.11
N ILE A 7 -9.21 2.05 0.96
CA ILE A 7 -7.78 2.32 1.08
C ILE A 7 -7.56 3.21 2.29
N GLU A 8 -6.91 2.67 3.31
CA GLU A 8 -6.54 3.37 4.53
C GLU A 8 -5.05 3.67 4.48
N ARG A 9 -4.67 4.95 4.58
CA ARG A 9 -3.27 5.31 4.74
C ARG A 9 -2.85 5.04 6.17
N VAL A 10 -1.83 4.21 6.35
CA VAL A 10 -1.28 3.90 7.66
C VAL A 10 -0.01 4.72 7.85
N SER A 11 0.03 5.48 8.95
CA SER A 11 1.25 6.17 9.33
C SER A 11 2.34 5.15 9.66
N LEU A 12 3.56 5.39 9.17
CA LEU A 12 4.73 4.56 9.45
C LEU A 12 4.95 4.36 10.96
N MET A 13 4.55 5.33 11.78
CA MET A 13 4.60 5.26 13.24
C MET A 13 3.80 4.07 13.82
N VAL A 14 2.74 3.63 13.13
CA VAL A 14 1.89 2.51 13.57
C VAL A 14 2.54 1.14 13.33
N LEU A 15 3.51 1.05 12.41
CA LEU A 15 4.20 -0.21 12.09
C LEU A 15 5.22 -0.64 13.16
N GLY A 16 5.35 0.11 14.26
CA GLY A 16 6.39 -0.07 15.26
C GLY A 16 7.77 0.37 14.73
N LEU A 17 8.70 0.62 15.65
CA LEU A 17 10.01 1.22 15.34
C LEU A 17 10.80 0.42 14.28
N LEU A 18 10.78 -0.91 14.37
CA LEU A 18 11.47 -1.82 13.45
C LEU A 18 10.80 -1.88 12.06
N GLY A 19 9.48 -1.87 12.02
CA GLY A 19 8.72 -1.85 10.77
C GLY A 19 8.91 -0.52 10.03
N ALA A 20 8.84 0.59 10.76
CA ALA A 20 9.11 1.92 10.22
C ALA A 20 10.56 2.03 9.69
N TYR A 21 11.54 1.53 10.44
CA TYR A 21 12.94 1.55 10.01
C TYR A 21 13.18 0.74 8.73
N ALA A 22 12.64 -0.48 8.62
CA ALA A 22 12.76 -1.27 7.42
C ALA A 22 12.13 -0.57 6.20
N VAL A 23 10.97 0.05 6.38
CA VAL A 23 10.26 0.74 5.29
C VAL A 23 11.04 1.98 4.85
N VAL A 24 11.54 2.80 5.78
CA VAL A 24 12.37 3.98 5.48
C VAL A 24 13.74 3.57 4.90
N SER A 25 14.40 2.56 5.45
CA SER A 25 15.72 2.08 5.00
C SER A 25 15.67 1.45 3.61
N HIS A 26 14.52 0.91 3.20
CA HIS A 26 14.28 0.43 1.83
C HIS A 26 13.75 1.51 0.88
N GLY A 27 13.65 2.77 1.32
CA GLY A 27 13.24 3.91 0.48
C GLY A 27 11.73 3.98 0.22
N TYR A 28 10.91 3.45 1.12
CA TYR A 28 9.46 3.58 1.10
C TYR A 28 9.00 4.71 2.01
N ASP A 29 8.20 5.62 1.45
CA ASP A 29 7.78 6.87 2.09
C ASP A 29 6.36 6.75 2.70
N SER A 30 5.55 5.77 2.28
CA SER A 30 4.16 5.63 2.74
C SER A 30 3.65 4.20 2.68
N VAL A 31 2.75 3.87 3.61
CA VAL A 31 2.10 2.56 3.67
C VAL A 31 0.59 2.73 3.58
N PHE A 32 -0.05 1.88 2.78
CA PHE A 32 -1.49 1.85 2.60
C PHE A 32 -2.00 0.43 2.83
N ILE A 33 -3.12 0.30 3.52
CA ILE A 33 -3.85 -0.96 3.65
C ILE A 33 -5.09 -0.88 2.77
N VAL A 34 -5.20 -1.80 1.82
CA VAL A 34 -6.31 -1.93 0.91
C VAL A 34 -7.17 -3.12 1.33
N ASN A 35 -8.48 -2.89 1.43
CA ASN A 35 -9.48 -3.89 1.80
C ASN A 35 -9.17 -4.62 3.13
N LYS A 36 -8.40 -4.00 4.04
CA LYS A 36 -7.95 -4.56 5.33
C LYS A 36 -6.99 -5.76 5.27
N HIS A 37 -6.60 -6.22 4.09
CA HIS A 37 -5.74 -7.41 3.94
C HIS A 37 -4.60 -7.24 2.95
N ILE A 38 -4.61 -6.21 2.10
CA ILE A 38 -3.53 -5.95 1.16
C ILE A 38 -2.70 -4.80 1.70
N THR A 39 -1.43 -5.05 2.00
CA THR A 39 -0.47 -4.01 2.35
C THR A 39 0.21 -3.52 1.09
N VAL A 40 0.30 -2.20 0.95
CA VAL A 40 0.92 -1.52 -0.18
C VAL A 40 1.98 -0.56 0.36
N LEU A 41 3.23 -0.80 -0.01
CA LEU A 41 4.34 0.10 0.32
C LEU A 41 4.62 0.96 -0.91
N VAL A 42 4.61 2.27 -0.72
CA VAL A 42 4.88 3.27 -1.75
C VAL A 42 6.20 3.94 -1.42
N GLY A 43 7.13 3.91 -2.38
CA GLY A 43 8.46 4.47 -2.22
C GLY A 43 8.99 5.07 -3.51
N ARG A 44 10.19 5.62 -3.45
CA ARG A 44 10.86 6.24 -4.61
C ARG A 44 11.05 5.28 -5.78
N ASN A 45 11.25 4.00 -5.48
CA ASN A 45 11.46 2.94 -6.49
C ASN A 45 10.16 2.31 -7.01
N GLY A 46 8.99 2.74 -6.52
CA GLY A 46 7.68 2.26 -6.98
C GLY A 46 6.80 1.71 -5.87
N TYR A 47 6.04 0.66 -6.20
CA TYR A 47 4.99 0.11 -5.35
C TYR A 47 5.28 -1.37 -5.07
N SER A 48 5.23 -1.76 -3.79
CA SER A 48 5.26 -3.16 -3.37
C SER A 48 3.91 -3.55 -2.80
N PHE A 49 3.42 -4.75 -3.14
CA PHE A 49 2.09 -5.23 -2.74
C PHE A 49 2.20 -6.58 -2.06
N LYS A 50 1.48 -6.76 -0.96
CA LYS A 50 1.38 -8.02 -0.24
C LYS A 50 -0.04 -8.27 0.20
N ASP A 51 -0.67 -9.33 -0.31
CA ASP A 51 -1.96 -9.80 0.18
C ASP A 51 -1.72 -10.77 1.35
N HIS A 52 -2.18 -10.41 2.54
CA HIS A 52 -2.08 -11.22 3.75
C HIS A 52 -3.15 -12.32 3.83
N LYS A 53 -4.23 -12.22 3.04
CA LYS A 53 -5.27 -13.25 2.97
C LYS A 53 -4.82 -14.43 2.11
N THR A 54 -4.19 -14.15 0.97
CA THR A 54 -3.74 -15.20 0.04
C THR A 54 -2.25 -15.52 0.15
N GLY A 55 -1.48 -14.67 0.83
CA GLY A 55 -0.01 -14.74 0.88
C GLY A 55 0.68 -14.39 -0.45
N LYS A 56 -0.09 -14.01 -1.48
CA LYS A 56 0.40 -13.76 -2.84
C LYS A 56 0.40 -12.27 -3.16
N THR A 57 1.06 -11.92 -4.25
CA THR A 57 0.94 -10.57 -4.81
C THR A 57 -0.42 -10.44 -5.52
N PRO A 58 -1.17 -9.34 -5.33
CA PRO A 58 -2.42 -9.10 -6.05
C PRO A 58 -2.24 -9.16 -7.58
N SER A 59 -3.32 -9.42 -8.32
CA SER A 59 -3.26 -9.42 -9.80
C SER A 59 -2.82 -8.07 -10.36
N LYS A 60 -2.22 -8.04 -11.56
CA LYS A 60 -1.75 -6.80 -12.20
C LYS A 60 -2.88 -5.78 -12.39
N GLU A 61 -4.10 -6.22 -12.67
CA GLU A 61 -5.27 -5.34 -12.78
C GLU A 61 -5.62 -4.69 -11.43
N MET A 62 -5.62 -5.47 -10.36
CA MET A 62 -5.85 -4.98 -9.01
C MET A 62 -4.75 -3.99 -8.58
N GLN A 63 -3.48 -4.31 -8.86
CA GLN A 63 -2.36 -3.40 -8.59
C GLN A 63 -2.54 -2.05 -9.31
N LYS A 64 -2.89 -2.05 -10.60
CA LYS A 64 -3.14 -0.81 -11.37
C LYS A 64 -4.30 0.00 -10.77
N LEU A 65 -5.39 -0.66 -10.37
CA LEU A 65 -6.53 -0.04 -9.71
C LEU A 65 -6.11 0.64 -8.39
N ILE A 66 -5.35 -0.08 -7.55
CA ILE A 66 -4.85 0.44 -6.28
C ILE A 66 -3.94 1.66 -6.51
N ILE A 67 -2.97 1.57 -7.42
CA ILE A 67 -2.06 2.69 -7.73
C ILE A 67 -2.85 3.91 -8.18
N ARG A 68 -3.83 3.73 -9.08
CA ARG A 68 -4.68 4.83 -9.55
C ARG A 68 -5.46 5.48 -8.40
N CYS A 69 -6.00 4.68 -7.48
CA CYS A 69 -6.71 5.20 -6.30
C CYS A 69 -5.77 5.93 -5.32
N ILE A 70 -4.55 5.43 -5.10
CA ILE A 70 -3.56 6.09 -4.23
C ILE A 70 -3.17 7.45 -4.82
N LYS A 71 -2.83 7.50 -6.11
CA LYS A 71 -2.47 8.75 -6.80
C LYS A 71 -3.59 9.80 -6.70
N LYS A 72 -4.83 9.40 -6.98
CA LYS A 72 -5.99 10.30 -6.91
C LYS A 72 -6.25 10.86 -5.50
N ASN A 73 -5.88 10.13 -4.44
CA ASN A 73 -5.97 10.62 -3.06
C ASN A 73 -4.81 11.54 -2.67
N GLN A 74 -3.68 11.51 -3.38
CA GLN A 74 -2.54 12.41 -3.13
C GLN A 74 -2.68 13.75 -3.87
N GLU A 75 -3.45 13.80 -4.96
CA GLU A 75 -3.75 15.03 -5.71
C GLU A 75 -4.87 15.89 -5.09
N LYS A 76 -5.42 15.45 -3.96
CA LYS A 76 -6.46 16.15 -3.19
C LYS A 76 -5.86 16.75 -1.92
#